data_AF-A0A2N1DMM4-F1
#
_entry.id   AF-A0A2N1DMM4-F1
#
_cell.length_a   1.000
_cell.length_b   1.000
_cell.length_c   1.000
_cell.angle_alpha   90.00
_cell.angle_beta   90.00
_cell.angle_gamma   90.00
#
_symmetry.space_group_name_H-M   'P 1'
#
loop_
_entity.id
_entity.type
_entity.pdbx_description
1 polymer ?
#
loop_
_entity_poly.entity_id
_entity_poly.type
_entity_poly.pdbx_seq_one_letter_code
_entity_poly.pdbx_strand_id
1 'polypeptide(L)'
;MDVAFQDAVAAGDGFLKRAVGERFQFSGPEVNNENYFGVGAGIGMRKKDSALQGKINRAIDSMLADSTYSERDSKYFNVDMYDK
;
A
#
# COMPACT_ATOMS: atom_id res chain seq x y z
N MET A 1 -5.26 -0.11 -27.92
CA MET A 1 -5.36 -0.88 -26.67
C MET A 1 -5.76 0.12 -25.60
N ASP A 2 -6.85 -0.15 -24.91
CA ASP A 2 -7.35 0.70 -23.83
C ASP A 2 -7.01 0.05 -22.49
N VAL A 3 -6.50 0.83 -21.54
CA VAL A 3 -6.00 0.35 -20.24
C VAL A 3 -6.32 1.34 -19.13
N ALA A 4 -6.30 0.85 -17.89
CA ALA A 4 -6.32 1.68 -16.68
C ALA A 4 -5.00 1.50 -15.92
N PHE A 5 -4.52 2.58 -15.31
CA PHE A 5 -3.29 2.59 -14.52
C PHE A 5 -3.61 2.96 -13.06
N GLN A 6 -3.14 2.13 -12.13
CA GLN A 6 -3.42 2.26 -10.70
C GLN A 6 -2.38 1.46 -9.89
N ASP A 7 -2.49 1.51 -8.55
CA ASP A 7 -1.69 0.68 -7.65
C ASP A 7 -1.87 -0.82 -7.94
N ALA A 8 -0.76 -1.56 -7.98
CA ALA A 8 -0.76 -2.96 -8.38
C ALA A 8 -1.53 -3.86 -7.40
N VAL A 9 -1.51 -3.55 -6.10
CA VAL A 9 -2.23 -4.33 -5.08
C VAL A 9 -3.72 -4.05 -5.15
N ALA A 10 -4.11 -2.78 -5.30
CA ALA A 10 -5.51 -2.42 -5.52
C ALA A 10 -6.07 -3.03 -6.82
N ALA A 11 -5.27 -3.11 -7.89
CA ALA A 11 -5.66 -3.80 -9.13
C ALA A 11 -5.80 -5.30 -8.93
N GLY A 12 -4.80 -5.93 -8.32
CA GLY A 12 -4.75 -7.37 -8.10
C GLY A 12 -5.87 -7.85 -7.18
N ASP A 13 -5.88 -7.34 -5.95
CA ASP A 13 -6.79 -7.82 -4.90
C ASP A 13 -8.16 -7.15 -4.99
N GLY A 14 -8.23 -5.86 -5.31
CA GLY A 14 -9.48 -5.13 -5.39
C GLY A 14 -10.33 -5.44 -6.62
N PHE A 15 -9.71 -5.91 -7.72
CA PHE A 15 -10.40 -6.10 -9.00
C PHE A 15 -10.11 -7.43 -9.68
N LEU A 16 -8.86 -7.71 -10.06
CA LEU A 16 -8.51 -8.87 -10.92
C LEU A 16 -8.83 -10.22 -10.28
N LYS A 17 -8.68 -10.35 -8.95
CA LYS A 17 -9.06 -11.55 -8.19
C LYS A 17 -10.56 -11.64 -7.88
N ARG A 18 -11.38 -10.71 -8.37
CA ARG A 18 -12.84 -10.69 -8.17
C ARG A 18 -13.54 -11.13 -9.44
N ALA A 19 -14.77 -11.63 -9.32
CA ALA A 19 -15.56 -12.10 -10.45
C ALA A 19 -15.70 -11.03 -11.57
N VAL A 20 -15.80 -9.75 -11.19
CA VAL A 20 -15.89 -8.63 -12.14
C VAL A 20 -14.60 -8.41 -12.96
N GLY A 21 -13.46 -8.90 -12.47
CA GLY A 21 -12.15 -8.73 -13.08
C GLY A 21 -11.67 -9.92 -13.92
N GLU A 22 -12.44 -11.01 -13.99
CA GLU A 22 -12.00 -12.28 -14.62
C GLU A 22 -11.58 -12.16 -16.10
N ARG A 23 -12.10 -11.15 -16.80
CA ARG A 23 -11.80 -10.89 -18.21
C ARG A 23 -10.65 -9.89 -18.43
N PHE A 24 -10.01 -9.46 -17.35
CA PHE A 24 -8.93 -8.49 -17.36
C PHE A 24 -7.66 -9.12 -16.81
N GLN A 25 -6.53 -8.46 -17.09
CA GLN A 25 -5.22 -8.88 -16.64
C GLN A 25 -4.30 -7.68 -16.51
N PHE A 26 -3.18 -7.89 -15.83
CA PHE A 26 -2.07 -6.94 -15.93
C PHE A 26 -1.52 -6.91 -17.36
N SER A 27 -1.12 -5.72 -17.79
CA SER A 27 -0.47 -5.50 -19.08
C SER A 27 0.95 -5.00 -18.83
N GLY A 28 1.92 -5.91 -18.90
CA GLY A 28 3.32 -5.62 -18.60
C GLY A 28 3.67 -5.65 -17.11
N PRO A 29 4.93 -5.32 -16.77
CA PRO A 29 5.40 -5.26 -15.39
C PRO A 29 4.90 -4.01 -14.66
N GLU A 30 5.10 -3.99 -13.35
CA GLU A 30 4.87 -2.79 -12.54
C GLU A 30 5.76 -1.65 -13.00
N VAL A 31 5.19 -0.45 -13.08
CA VAL A 31 5.93 0.78 -13.41
C VAL A 31 6.30 1.47 -12.10
N ASN A 32 7.56 1.36 -11.72
CA ASN A 32 8.06 1.95 -10.48
C ASN A 32 9.17 2.98 -10.77
N ASN A 33 8.94 4.21 -10.35
CA ASN A 33 9.84 5.34 -10.51
C ASN A 33 9.62 6.28 -9.31
N GLU A 34 10.62 6.36 -8.45
CA GLU A 34 10.54 7.09 -7.18
C GLU A 34 10.17 8.56 -7.35
N ASN A 35 10.57 9.20 -8.47
CA ASN A 35 10.27 10.62 -8.71
C ASN A 35 8.77 10.87 -8.93
N TYR A 36 8.04 9.87 -9.44
CA TYR A 36 6.62 10.00 -9.77
C TYR A 36 5.72 9.30 -8.76
N PHE A 37 6.16 8.18 -8.18
CA PHE A 37 5.34 7.32 -7.32
C PHE A 37 5.80 7.28 -5.87
N GLY A 38 6.98 7.83 -5.56
CA GLY A 38 7.54 7.85 -4.21
C GLY A 38 8.06 6.49 -3.77
N VAL A 39 8.21 6.33 -2.44
CA VAL A 39 8.79 5.15 -1.77
C VAL A 39 7.74 4.39 -0.93
N GLY A 40 6.46 4.57 -1.26
CA GLY A 40 5.33 4.00 -0.53
C GLY A 40 4.32 5.05 -0.06
N ALA A 41 3.34 4.59 0.72
CA ALA A 41 2.27 5.42 1.25
C ALA A 41 2.60 5.96 2.65
N GLY A 42 2.16 7.18 2.95
CA GLY A 42 2.33 7.81 4.25
C GLY A 42 1.09 8.56 4.71
N ILE A 43 1.01 8.83 6.02
CA ILE A 43 -0.07 9.65 6.58
C ILE A 43 0.27 11.13 6.34
N GLY A 44 -0.41 11.74 5.37
CA GLY A 44 -0.25 13.16 5.05
C GLY A 44 -0.70 14.07 6.19
N MET A 45 0.17 15.01 6.59
CA MET A 45 -0.09 15.95 7.69
C MET A 45 0.33 17.38 7.35
N ARG A 46 -0.16 18.35 8.14
CA ARG A 46 0.28 19.74 8.03
C ARG A 46 1.75 19.85 8.46
N LYS A 47 2.53 20.62 7.71
CA LYS A 47 3.98 20.82 7.94
C LYS A 47 4.34 21.30 9.36
N LYS A 48 3.43 21.99 10.05
CA LYS A 48 3.66 22.53 11.40
C LYS A 48 3.33 21.55 12.54
N ASP A 49 2.69 20.41 12.25
CA ASP A 49 2.15 19.52 13.27
C ASP A 49 3.18 18.46 13.73
N SER A 50 4.41 18.88 14.05
CA SER A 50 5.51 17.97 14.42
C SER A 50 5.21 17.11 15.66
N ALA A 51 4.47 17.66 16.63
CA ALA A 51 4.06 16.92 17.83
C ALA A 51 3.08 15.77 17.51
N LEU A 52 2.15 15.98 16.58
CA LEU A 52 1.24 14.94 16.12
C LEU A 52 1.99 13.89 15.29
N GLN A 53 2.88 14.35 14.40
CA GLN A 53 3.73 13.47 13.61
C GLN A 53 4.53 12.51 14.49
N GLY A 54 5.19 13.03 15.52
CA GLY A 54 5.96 12.20 16.45
C GLY A 54 5.11 11.18 17.21
N LYS A 55 3.85 11.50 17.53
CA LYS A 55 2.92 10.54 18.17
C LYS A 55 2.50 9.43 17.21
N ILE A 56 2.18 9.76 15.97
CA ILE A 56 1.80 8.78 14.94
C ILE A 56 2.96 7.86 14.61
N ASN A 57 4.17 8.41 14.39
CA ASN A 57 5.35 7.60 14.11
C ASN A 57 5.62 6.59 15.23
N ARG A 58 5.62 7.03 16.50
CA ARG A 58 5.80 6.11 17.63
C ARG A 58 4.72 5.01 17.70
N ALA A 59 3.48 5.33 17.34
CA ALA A 59 2.42 4.32 17.33
C ALA A 59 2.66 3.28 16.23
N ILE A 60 3.08 3.70 15.04
CA ILE A 60 3.47 2.79 13.95
C ILE A 60 4.67 1.93 14.36
N ASP A 61 5.73 2.53 14.90
CA ASP A 61 6.93 1.82 15.35
C ASP A 61 6.58 0.75 16.40
N SER A 62 5.66 1.08 17.32
CA SER A 62 5.21 0.15 18.35
C SER A 62 4.41 -1.02 17.75
N MET A 63 3.52 -0.75 16.79
CA MET A 63 2.75 -1.80 16.08
C MET A 63 3.64 -2.73 15.24
N LEU A 64 4.75 -2.22 14.71
CA LEU A 64 5.74 -3.02 14.00
C LEU A 64 6.54 -3.90 14.98
N ALA A 65 6.88 -3.37 16.15
CA ALA A 65 7.61 -4.10 17.19
C ALA A 65 6.80 -5.21 17.87
N ASP A 66 5.47 -5.05 17.99
CA ASP A 66 4.60 -5.99 18.72
C ASP A 66 3.75 -6.91 17.83
N SER A 67 4.04 -6.97 16.52
CA SER A 67 3.32 -7.77 15.51
C SER A 67 1.87 -7.34 15.23
N THR A 68 1.35 -6.30 15.88
CA THR A 68 0.00 -5.78 15.61
C THR A 68 -0.16 -5.39 14.13
N TYR A 69 0.90 -4.87 13.50
CA TYR A 69 0.87 -4.57 12.07
C TYR A 69 0.67 -5.83 11.22
N SER A 70 1.54 -6.84 11.38
CA SER A 70 1.49 -8.07 10.58
C SER A 70 0.18 -8.86 10.78
N GLU A 71 -0.38 -8.87 11.99
CA GLU A 71 -1.68 -9.49 12.25
C GLU A 71 -2.82 -8.82 11.47
N ARG A 72 -2.75 -7.48 11.32
CA ARG A 72 -3.74 -6.73 10.55
C ARG A 72 -3.50 -6.86 9.05
N ASP A 73 -2.25 -6.86 8.63
CA ASP A 73 -1.84 -6.94 7.24
C ASP A 73 -2.24 -8.28 6.61
N SER A 74 -1.92 -9.38 7.29
CA SER A 74 -2.24 -10.75 6.87
C SER A 74 -3.74 -11.05 6.69
N LYS A 75 -4.62 -10.20 7.24
CA LYS A 75 -6.06 -10.30 7.00
C LYS A 75 -6.44 -9.95 5.56
N TYR A 76 -5.67 -9.09 4.92
CA TYR A 76 -5.98 -8.52 3.60
C TYR A 76 -4.99 -8.96 2.54
N PHE A 77 -3.73 -9.18 2.90
CA PHE A 77 -2.65 -9.44 1.97
C PHE A 77 -1.92 -10.74 2.32
N ASN A 78 -1.48 -11.45 1.29
CA ASN A 78 -0.71 -12.70 1.43
C ASN A 78 0.80 -12.46 1.36
N VAL A 79 1.22 -11.20 1.38
CA VAL A 79 2.60 -10.72 1.34
C VAL A 79 2.73 -9.63 2.39
N ASP A 80 3.92 -9.46 2.95
CA ASP A 80 4.20 -8.33 3.85
C ASP A 80 4.12 -7.03 3.04
N MET A 81 3.16 -6.18 3.38
CA MET A 81 2.99 -4.90 2.69
C MET A 81 3.91 -3.79 3.19
N TYR A 82 4.56 -3.95 4.34
CA TYR A 82 5.46 -2.94 4.90
C TYR A 82 6.87 -3.05 4.31
N ASP A 83 7.40 -4.28 4.24
CA ASP A 83 8.75 -4.58 3.73
C ASP A 83 8.76 -5.05 2.26
N LYS A 84 7.69 -4.75 1.50
CA LYS A 84 7.51 -5.16 0.11
C LYS A 84 8.48 -4.51 -0.87
#